data_AF-Q4DH38-F1
#
_entry.id   AF-Q4DH38-F1
#
_cell.length_a   1.000
_cell.length_b   1.000
_cell.length_c   1.000
_cell.angle_alpha   90.00
_cell.angle_beta   90.00
_cell.angle_gamma   90.00
#
_symmetry.space_group_name_H-M   'P 1'
#
loop_
_entity.id
_entity.type
_entity.pdbx_description
1 polymer ?
#
loop_
_entity_poly.entity_id
_entity_poly.type
_entity_poly.pdbx_seq_one_letter_code
_entity_poly.pdbx_strand_id
1 'polypeptide(L)'
;CLLSVFFSFQTLVELDQILYCLRLIAILVVFLELRFKQPFLERPYRAPGGLIAASLWGGVPIAFSVVLIVVSMFGSVVLFFGTVVLVVGTMVISYVGVRFFRPEGFAGELVEEYEDADMQTYGTVLEHESNEWRKTHPNHTFIDCEVSEDKGGQKHN
;
A
#
# COMPACT_ATOMS: atom_id res chain seq x y z
N CYS A 1 -27.64 8.84 -2.37
CA CYS A 1 -29.09 9.10 -2.47
C CYS A 1 -29.51 9.78 -3.77
N LEU A 2 -28.86 10.87 -4.20
CA LEU A 2 -29.31 11.58 -5.41
C LEU A 2 -29.31 10.66 -6.66
N LEU A 3 -28.21 9.94 -6.90
CA LEU A 3 -28.06 9.07 -8.08
C LEU A 3 -29.08 7.93 -8.13
N SER A 4 -29.46 7.33 -6.99
CA SER A 4 -30.39 6.20 -6.95
C SER A 4 -31.82 6.58 -7.32
N VAL A 5 -32.20 7.85 -7.20
CA VAL A 5 -33.52 8.35 -7.62
C VAL A 5 -33.55 8.60 -9.13
N PHE A 6 -32.42 8.98 -9.73
CA PHE A 6 -32.32 9.32 -11.15
C PHE A 6 -31.99 8.13 -12.06
N PHE A 7 -31.28 7.12 -11.56
CA PHE A 7 -30.78 6.01 -12.37
C PHE A 7 -31.53 4.69 -12.12
N SER A 8 -31.65 3.89 -13.17
CA SER A 8 -32.11 2.50 -13.07
C SER A 8 -31.14 1.67 -12.23
N PHE A 9 -31.61 0.59 -11.63
CA PHE A 9 -30.78 -0.31 -10.81
C PHE A 9 -29.56 -0.82 -11.59
N GLN A 10 -29.75 -1.26 -12.84
CA GLN A 10 -28.67 -1.75 -13.70
C GLN A 10 -27.60 -0.69 -13.93
N THR A 11 -28.03 0.54 -14.23
CA THR A 11 -27.12 1.64 -14.47
C THR A 11 -26.37 2.06 -13.21
N LEU A 12 -26.98 1.96 -12.02
CA LEU A 12 -26.32 2.27 -10.76
C LEU A 12 -25.16 1.29 -10.47
N VAL A 13 -25.41 -0.01 -10.63
CA VAL A 13 -24.41 -1.06 -10.42
C VAL A 13 -23.24 -0.90 -11.41
N GLU A 14 -23.53 -0.55 -12.65
CA GLU A 14 -22.49 -0.32 -13.65
C GLU A 14 -21.64 0.92 -13.34
N LEU A 15 -22.26 2.02 -12.89
CA LEU A 15 -21.51 3.22 -12.47
C LEU A 15 -20.62 2.93 -11.25
N ASP A 16 -21.08 2.12 -10.30
CA ASP A 16 -20.28 1.69 -9.16
C ASP A 16 -19.07 0.86 -9.61
N GLN A 17 -19.26 -0.06 -10.55
CA GLN A 17 -18.19 -0.86 -11.16
C GLN A 17 -17.13 0.02 -11.82
N ILE A 18 -17.53 1.08 -12.52
CA ILE A 18 -16.59 2.03 -13.15
C ILE A 18 -15.81 2.81 -12.10
N LEU A 19 -16.49 3.28 -11.06
CA LEU A 19 -15.83 4.01 -9.97
C LEU A 19 -14.82 3.11 -9.25
N TYR A 20 -15.16 1.83 -9.08
CA TYR A 20 -14.26 0.82 -8.55
C TYR A 20 -13.05 0.59 -9.47
N CYS A 21 -13.26 0.46 -10.78
CA CYS A 21 -12.18 0.36 -11.77
C CYS A 21 -11.27 1.60 -11.77
N LEU A 22 -11.82 2.80 -11.72
CA LEU A 22 -11.05 4.05 -11.62
C LEU A 22 -10.18 4.09 -10.38
N ARG A 23 -10.74 3.71 -9.22
CA ARG A 23 -9.99 3.63 -7.96
C ARG A 23 -8.84 2.65 -8.08
N LEU A 24 -9.09 1.48 -8.65
CA LEU A 24 -8.07 0.44 -8.84
C LEU A 24 -6.95 0.93 -9.78
N ILE A 25 -7.31 1.56 -10.90
CA ILE A 25 -6.34 2.17 -11.82
C ILE A 25 -5.50 3.22 -11.09
N ALA A 26 -6.11 4.13 -10.34
CA ALA A 26 -5.40 5.18 -9.62
C ALA A 26 -4.38 4.60 -8.62
N ILE A 27 -4.79 3.61 -7.82
CA ILE A 27 -3.89 2.95 -6.85
C ILE A 27 -2.71 2.27 -7.55
N LEU A 28 -2.97 1.56 -8.64
CA LEU A 28 -1.92 0.87 -9.38
C LEU A 28 -0.99 1.84 -10.10
N VAL A 29 -1.51 2.92 -10.69
CA VAL A 29 -0.70 3.96 -11.32
C VAL A 29 0.22 4.61 -10.29
N VAL A 30 -0.29 4.97 -9.11
CA VAL A 30 0.55 5.51 -8.02
C VAL A 30 1.60 4.49 -7.59
N PHE A 31 1.23 3.21 -7.45
CA PHE A 31 2.18 2.16 -7.11
C PHE A 31 3.30 2.01 -8.16
N LEU A 32 2.94 2.00 -9.45
CA LEU A 32 3.89 1.95 -10.56
C LEU A 32 4.77 3.20 -10.58
N GLU A 33 4.18 4.39 -10.43
CA GLU A 33 4.91 5.67 -10.40
C GLU A 33 5.95 5.69 -9.27
N LEU A 34 5.55 5.32 -8.05
CA LEU A 34 6.47 5.21 -6.91
C LEU A 34 7.57 4.18 -7.15
N ARG A 35 7.29 3.12 -7.91
CA ARG A 35 8.27 2.09 -8.25
C ARG A 35 9.26 2.53 -9.33
N PHE A 36 8.84 3.39 -10.26
CA PHE A 36 9.74 3.99 -11.24
C PHE A 36 10.59 5.12 -10.67
N LYS A 37 10.00 6.00 -9.85
CA LYS A 37 10.72 7.12 -9.24
C LYS A 37 11.75 6.65 -8.21
N GLN A 38 11.40 5.65 -7.41
CA GLN A 38 12.23 5.20 -6.28
C GLN A 38 12.35 3.67 -6.25
N PRO A 39 13.22 3.09 -7.10
CA PRO A 39 13.39 1.64 -7.17
C PRO A 39 14.16 1.07 -5.97
N PHE A 40 14.96 1.89 -5.27
CA PHE A 40 15.89 1.45 -4.22
C PHE A 40 15.36 1.50 -2.79
N LEU A 41 14.10 1.92 -2.57
CA LEU A 41 13.51 1.89 -1.23
C LEU A 41 13.47 0.46 -0.70
N GLU A 42 13.88 0.27 0.56
CA GLU A 42 13.77 -1.00 1.29
C GLU A 42 12.28 -1.36 1.40
N ARG A 43 11.80 -2.26 0.54
CA ARG A 43 10.39 -2.71 0.59
C ARG A 43 10.32 -4.02 1.36
N PRO A 44 9.50 -4.13 2.44
CA PRO A 44 9.39 -5.36 3.24
C PRO A 44 8.92 -6.55 2.40
N TYR A 45 8.12 -6.28 1.36
CA TYR A 45 7.69 -7.26 0.38
C TYR A 45 8.28 -6.94 -1.00
N ARG A 46 9.44 -7.53 -1.30
CA ARG A 46 10.04 -7.45 -2.64
C ARG A 46 9.24 -8.35 -3.58
N ALA A 47 8.41 -7.74 -4.45
CA ALA A 47 7.73 -8.51 -5.49
C ALA A 47 8.78 -9.22 -6.39
N PRO A 48 8.68 -10.55 -6.60
CA PRO A 48 9.62 -11.28 -7.42
C PRO A 48 9.56 -10.79 -8.88
N GLY A 49 10.72 -10.66 -9.53
CA GLY A 49 10.83 -10.35 -10.97
C GLY A 49 11.18 -8.90 -11.35
N GLY A 50 11.70 -8.10 -10.41
CA GLY A 50 12.23 -6.77 -10.71
C GLY A 50 11.16 -5.76 -11.12
N LEU A 51 11.58 -4.69 -11.81
CA LEU A 51 10.67 -3.61 -12.25
C LEU A 51 9.72 -4.08 -13.36
N ILE A 52 10.20 -4.93 -14.27
CA ILE A 52 9.42 -5.40 -15.43
C ILE A 52 8.27 -6.31 -14.99
N ALA A 53 8.54 -7.30 -14.13
CA ALA A 53 7.47 -8.16 -13.64
C ALA A 53 6.43 -7.33 -12.86
N ALA A 54 6.86 -6.44 -11.97
CA ALA A 54 5.94 -5.59 -11.24
C ALA A 54 5.08 -4.72 -12.18
N SER A 55 5.67 -4.19 -13.25
CA SER A 55 4.94 -3.43 -14.26
C SER A 55 3.95 -4.29 -15.04
N LEU A 56 4.27 -5.56 -15.32
CA LEU A 56 3.34 -6.50 -15.97
C LEU A 56 2.20 -6.90 -15.02
N TRP A 57 2.53 -7.30 -13.79
CA TRP A 57 1.55 -7.69 -12.77
C TRP A 57 0.62 -6.54 -12.39
N GLY A 58 1.09 -5.29 -12.40
CA GLY A 58 0.23 -4.11 -12.23
C GLY A 58 -0.46 -3.68 -13.53
N GLY A 59 0.21 -3.82 -14.68
CA GLY A 59 -0.32 -3.40 -15.97
C GLY A 59 -1.50 -4.23 -16.47
N VAL A 60 -1.51 -5.54 -16.21
CA VAL A 60 -2.62 -6.44 -16.58
C VAL A 60 -3.95 -6.01 -15.95
N PRO A 61 -4.07 -5.84 -14.61
CA PRO A 61 -5.31 -5.38 -14.00
C PRO A 61 -5.69 -3.94 -14.38
N ILE A 62 -4.72 -3.05 -14.67
CA ILE A 62 -5.01 -1.72 -15.24
C ILE A 62 -5.67 -1.87 -16.61
N ALA A 63 -5.05 -2.62 -17.52
CA ALA A 63 -5.57 -2.84 -18.87
C ALA A 63 -6.96 -3.47 -18.83
N PHE A 64 -7.16 -4.49 -17.97
CA PHE A 64 -8.45 -5.11 -17.75
C PHE A 64 -9.51 -4.10 -17.28
N SER A 65 -9.16 -3.26 -16.31
CA SER A 65 -10.07 -2.22 -15.79
C SER A 65 -10.43 -1.18 -16.85
N VAL A 66 -9.48 -0.79 -17.71
CA VAL A 66 -9.74 0.11 -18.84
C VAL A 66 -10.67 -0.53 -19.85
N VAL A 67 -10.46 -1.82 -20.18
CA VAL A 67 -11.35 -2.56 -21.09
C VAL A 67 -12.77 -2.62 -20.54
N LEU A 68 -12.94 -2.87 -19.23
CA LEU A 68 -14.27 -2.87 -18.61
C LEU A 68 -14.99 -1.52 -18.74
N ILE A 69 -14.27 -0.42 -18.54
CA ILE A 69 -14.83 0.94 -18.72
C ILE A 69 -15.26 1.15 -20.17
N VAL A 70 -14.42 0.76 -21.14
CA VAL A 70 -14.72 0.90 -22.57
C VAL A 70 -15.91 0.02 -22.97
N VAL A 71 -15.99 -1.22 -22.48
CA VAL A 71 -17.12 -2.12 -22.77
C VAL A 71 -18.43 -1.57 -22.21
N SER A 72 -18.41 -1.01 -21.00
CA SER A 72 -19.58 -0.32 -20.41
C SER A 72 -20.07 0.85 -21.28
N MET A 73 -19.15 1.59 -21.93
CA MET A 73 -19.52 2.68 -22.83
C MET A 73 -20.29 2.24 -24.08
N PHE A 74 -20.13 0.98 -24.53
CA PHE A 74 -20.87 0.44 -25.67
C PHE A 74 -22.29 -0.03 -25.32
N GLY A 75 -22.67 -0.06 -24.03
CA GLY A 75 -23.96 -0.60 -23.60
C GLY A 75 -25.16 0.25 -24.00
N SER A 76 -25.14 1.55 -23.69
CA SER A 76 -26.22 2.49 -24.06
C SER A 76 -25.75 3.93 -24.09
N VAL A 77 -26.51 4.81 -24.74
CA VAL A 77 -26.20 6.25 -24.80
C VAL A 77 -26.28 6.90 -23.41
N VAL A 78 -27.26 6.51 -22.59
CA VAL A 78 -27.41 7.05 -21.23
C VAL A 78 -26.23 6.64 -20.36
N LEU A 79 -25.81 5.37 -20.45
CA LEU A 79 -24.61 4.87 -19.79
C LEU A 79 -23.40 5.65 -20.27
N PHE A 80 -23.18 5.75 -21.58
CA PHE A 80 -22.07 6.51 -22.15
C PHE A 80 -21.95 7.93 -21.58
N PHE A 81 -23.04 8.71 -21.57
CA PHE A 81 -23.00 10.05 -20.98
C PHE A 81 -22.77 10.00 -19.47
N GLY A 82 -23.41 9.07 -18.76
CA GLY A 82 -23.21 8.88 -17.33
C GLY A 82 -21.76 8.54 -16.96
N THR A 83 -21.15 7.58 -17.66
CA THR A 83 -19.76 7.14 -17.45
C THR A 83 -18.79 8.27 -17.75
N VAL A 84 -18.95 8.98 -18.87
CA VAL A 84 -18.10 10.11 -19.25
C VAL A 84 -18.18 11.23 -18.21
N VAL A 85 -19.39 11.62 -17.80
CA VAL A 85 -19.59 12.65 -16.77
C VAL A 85 -18.98 12.21 -15.43
N LEU A 86 -19.11 10.94 -15.05
CA LEU A 86 -18.54 10.45 -13.79
C LEU A 86 -17.01 10.42 -13.84
N VAL A 87 -16.41 9.88 -14.91
CA VAL A 87 -14.95 9.78 -15.09
C VAL A 87 -14.33 11.17 -15.18
N VAL A 88 -14.85 12.03 -16.05
CA VAL A 88 -14.33 13.40 -16.22
C VAL A 88 -14.61 14.22 -14.97
N GLY A 89 -15.81 14.12 -14.40
CA GLY A 89 -16.18 14.84 -13.19
C GLY A 89 -15.30 14.47 -12.00
N THR A 90 -15.06 13.19 -11.76
CA THR A 90 -14.15 12.73 -10.69
C THR A 90 -12.72 13.16 -10.92
N MET A 91 -12.21 13.09 -12.15
CA MET A 91 -10.88 13.58 -12.50
C MET A 91 -10.75 15.09 -12.30
N VAL A 92 -11.73 15.89 -12.73
CA VAL A 92 -11.71 17.34 -12.56
C VAL A 92 -11.80 17.70 -11.08
N ILE A 93 -12.71 17.08 -10.32
CA ILE A 93 -12.84 17.32 -8.88
C ILE A 93 -11.55 16.92 -8.15
N SER A 94 -10.95 15.79 -8.50
CA SER A 94 -9.67 15.35 -7.93
C SER A 94 -8.55 16.33 -8.27
N TYR A 95 -8.42 16.72 -9.54
CA TYR A 95 -7.40 17.66 -9.98
C TYR A 95 -7.54 19.04 -9.32
N VAL A 96 -8.74 19.62 -9.35
CA VAL A 96 -9.04 20.92 -8.72
C VAL A 96 -8.87 20.82 -7.20
N GLY A 97 -9.34 19.73 -6.58
CA GLY A 97 -9.19 19.49 -5.15
C GLY A 97 -7.73 19.41 -4.72
N VAL A 98 -6.89 18.67 -5.46
CA VAL A 98 -5.44 18.58 -5.18
C VAL A 98 -4.78 19.93 -5.39
N ARG A 99 -5.08 20.61 -6.50
CA ARG A 99 -4.53 21.94 -6.82
C ARG A 99 -4.89 22.98 -5.76
N PHE A 100 -6.10 22.92 -5.21
CA PHE A 100 -6.59 23.89 -4.23
C PHE A 100 -6.18 23.57 -2.80
N PHE A 101 -6.22 22.29 -2.41
CA PHE A 101 -6.03 21.90 -1.01
C PHE A 101 -4.56 21.64 -0.65
N ARG A 102 -3.73 21.13 -1.58
CA ARG A 102 -2.31 20.79 -1.31
C ARG A 102 -1.43 20.91 -2.56
N PRO A 103 -1.01 22.14 -2.96
CA PRO A 103 -0.13 22.32 -4.11
C PRO A 103 1.27 21.71 -3.94
N GLU A 104 1.83 21.65 -2.72
CA GLU A 104 3.23 21.26 -2.51
C GLU A 104 3.42 19.95 -1.71
N GLY A 105 2.40 19.46 -1.02
CA GLY A 105 2.57 18.42 0.01
C GLY A 105 2.15 17.00 -0.33
N PHE A 106 1.81 16.67 -1.59
CA PHE A 106 1.39 15.31 -1.94
C PHE A 106 2.56 14.38 -2.31
N ALA A 107 3.65 14.93 -2.83
CA ALA A 107 4.90 14.20 -2.79
C ALA A 107 5.25 14.11 -1.31
N GLY A 108 4.87 13.02 -0.65
CA GLY A 108 5.34 12.75 0.71
C GLY A 108 6.84 12.86 0.67
N GLU A 109 7.38 13.95 1.20
CA GLU A 109 8.79 14.03 1.52
C GLU A 109 9.01 12.84 2.42
N LEU A 110 9.76 11.85 1.91
CA LEU A 110 10.03 10.67 2.70
C LEU A 110 10.66 11.22 3.97
N VAL A 111 10.01 10.93 5.10
CA VAL A 111 10.69 10.90 6.38
C VAL A 111 11.70 9.78 6.17
N GLU A 112 12.86 10.11 5.60
CA GLU A 112 14.06 9.37 5.92
C GLU A 112 14.05 9.41 7.43
N GLU A 113 13.81 8.25 8.02
CA GLU A 113 14.14 7.99 9.40
C GLU A 113 15.61 8.38 9.45
N TYR A 114 15.88 9.64 9.83
CA TYR A 114 17.22 10.08 10.12
C TYR A 114 17.65 9.02 11.11
N GLU A 115 18.72 8.31 10.77
CA GLU A 115 19.45 7.53 11.74
C GLU A 115 20.00 8.57 12.71
N ASP A 116 19.13 9.05 13.59
CA ASP A 116 19.39 10.18 14.43
C ASP A 116 20.60 9.75 15.23
N ALA A 117 21.65 10.57 15.21
CA ALA A 117 22.86 10.28 15.98
C ALA A 117 22.53 10.08 17.49
N ASP A 118 21.35 10.51 17.94
CA ASP A 118 20.81 10.22 19.25
C ASP A 118 20.37 8.74 19.44
N MET A 119 19.93 8.01 18.42
CA MET A 119 19.57 6.60 18.51
C MET A 119 20.82 5.74 18.70
N GLN A 120 21.92 6.09 18.03
CA GLN A 120 23.23 5.53 18.33
C GLN A 120 23.67 5.88 19.76
N THR A 121 23.31 7.09 20.23
CA THR A 121 23.54 7.48 21.63
C THR A 121 22.73 6.58 22.58
N TYR A 122 21.46 6.27 22.31
CA TYR A 122 20.68 5.31 23.11
C TYR A 122 21.30 3.91 23.09
N GLY A 123 21.79 3.43 21.94
CA GLY A 123 22.47 2.14 21.86
C GLY A 123 23.71 2.07 22.76
N THR A 124 24.56 3.09 22.70
CA THR A 124 25.79 3.16 23.53
C THR A 124 25.48 3.37 25.02
N VAL A 125 24.47 4.17 25.36
CA VAL A 125 24.01 4.37 26.74
C VAL A 125 23.42 3.08 27.30
N LEU A 126 22.59 2.37 26.53
CA LEU A 126 22.03 1.07 26.94
C LEU A 126 23.11 0.00 27.11
N GLU A 127 24.14 -0.01 26.26
CA GLU A 127 25.31 -0.90 26.45
C GLU A 127 26.09 -0.56 27.73
N HIS A 128 26.29 0.74 28.01
CA HIS A 128 26.97 1.18 29.22
C HIS A 128 26.19 0.80 30.48
N GLU A 129 24.88 1.05 30.52
CA GLU A 129 24.00 0.66 31.62
C GLU A 129 23.90 -0.86 31.77
N SER A 130 23.80 -1.61 30.68
CA SER A 130 23.80 -3.09 30.71
C SER A 130 25.09 -3.64 31.32
N ASN A 131 26.23 -3.03 31.01
CA ASN A 131 27.53 -3.42 31.54
C ASN A 131 27.66 -3.10 33.04
N GLU A 132 27.25 -1.90 33.44
CA GLU A 132 27.14 -1.51 34.86
C GLU A 132 26.20 -2.44 35.65
N TRP A 133 25.05 -2.76 35.09
CA TRP A 133 24.07 -3.65 35.71
C TRP A 133 24.62 -5.08 35.85
N ARG A 134 25.33 -5.58 34.84
CA ARG A 134 26.01 -6.89 34.86
C ARG A 134 27.15 -6.96 35.87
N LYS A 135 27.83 -5.83 36.13
CA LYS A 135 28.86 -5.74 37.18
C LYS A 135 28.26 -5.75 38.58
N THR A 136 27.13 -5.06 38.76
CA THR A 136 26.45 -4.96 40.06
C THR A 136 25.64 -6.22 40.40
N HIS A 137 25.19 -6.97 39.39
CA HIS A 137 24.41 -8.20 39.54
C HIS A 137 25.09 -9.36 38.80
N PRO A 138 26.15 -9.98 39.36
CA PRO A 138 26.86 -11.10 38.72
C PRO A 138 25.98 -12.36 38.59
N ASN A 139 25.00 -12.52 39.49
CA ASN A 139 23.98 -13.56 39.36
C ASN A 139 22.83 -13.05 38.51
N HIS A 140 22.97 -13.16 37.19
CA HIS A 140 21.78 -13.27 36.37
C HIS A 140 21.13 -14.62 36.71
N THR A 141 20.05 -14.58 37.45
CA THR A 141 18.97 -15.55 37.23
C THR A 141 18.34 -15.17 35.90
N PHE A 142 19.05 -15.39 34.79
CA PHE A 142 18.32 -15.65 33.57
C PHE A 142 17.55 -16.91 33.92
N ILE A 143 16.24 -16.74 34.05
CA ILE A 143 15.31 -17.85 33.96
C ILE A 143 15.60 -18.38 32.55
N ASP A 144 16.57 -19.28 32.45
CA ASP A 144 16.54 -20.29 31.41
C ASP A 144 15.15 -20.88 31.59
N CYS A 145 14.22 -20.47 30.72
CA CYS A 145 13.05 -21.28 30.48
C CYS A 145 13.64 -22.62 30.07
N GLU A 146 13.78 -23.50 31.06
CA GLU A 146 14.21 -24.86 30.87
C GLU A 146 13.23 -25.43 29.86
N VAL A 147 13.69 -25.49 28.62
CA VAL A 147 13.13 -26.31 27.54
C VAL A 147 13.37 -27.75 27.98
N SER A 148 12.63 -28.14 29.02
CA SER A 148 12.34 -29.52 29.39
C SER A 148 11.14 -29.97 28.55
N GLU A 149 11.13 -29.67 27.25
CA GLU A 149 10.30 -30.39 26.30
C GLU A 149 11.03 -31.69 25.95
N ASP A 150 10.89 -32.61 26.90
CA ASP A 150 10.54 -34.01 26.66
C ASP A 150 10.94 -34.56 25.28
N LYS A 151 12.23 -34.90 25.12
CA LYS A 151 12.66 -35.88 24.13
C LYS A 151 12.60 -37.30 24.70
N GLY A 152 11.49 -37.65 25.36
CA GLY A 152 11.19 -39.00 25.83
C GLY A 152 10.31 -39.78 24.86
N GLY A 153 10.71 -39.94 23.58
CA GLY A 153 9.79 -40.55 22.60
C GLY A 153 10.38 -41.10 21.31
N GLN A 154 11.59 -41.67 21.30
CA GLN A 154 12.05 -42.39 20.10
C GLN A 154 13.14 -43.43 20.39
N LYS A 155 12.80 -44.49 21.12
CA LYS A 155 13.56 -45.75 21.11
C LYS A 155 12.73 -46.81 20.39
N HIS A 156 12.80 -46.75 19.07
CA HIS A 156 12.27 -47.75 18.16
C HIS A 156 13.44 -48.65 17.75
N ASN A 157 13.70 -49.69 18.55
CA ASN A 157 14.39 -50.94 18.16
C ASN A 157 14.24 -51.99 19.26
#